data_AF-A0A852WY64-F1
#
_entry.id   AF-A0A852WY64-F1
#
_cell.length_a   1.000
_cell.length_b   1.000
_cell.length_c   1.000
_cell.angle_alpha   90.00
_cell.angle_beta   90.00
_cell.angle_gamma   90.00
#
_symmetry.space_group_name_H-M   'P 1'
#
loop_
_entity.id
_entity.type
_entity.pdbx_description
1 polymer ?
#
loop_
_entity_poly.entity_id
_entity_poly.type
_entity_poly.pdbx_seq_one_letter_code
_entity_poly.pdbx_strand_id
1 'polypeptide(L)'
;MEIFPDFGAVGGAAELRSITGALLTIVLIVAVLMMIISGIAWALASANGHFNVATRARIGLWVACGAAALAGAGVAWVNFLLDVGAGL
;
A
#
# COMPACT_ATOMS: atom_id res chain seq x y z
N MET A 1 -17.26 -41.45 8.34
CA MET A 1 -16.11 -40.54 8.52
C MET A 1 -16.67 -39.14 8.49
N GLU A 2 -16.78 -38.51 9.65
CA GLU A 2 -17.33 -37.16 9.81
C GLU A 2 -16.23 -36.16 9.45
N ILE A 3 -16.29 -35.57 8.25
CA ILE A 3 -15.42 -34.46 7.87
C ILE A 3 -16.09 -33.19 8.38
N PHE A 4 -15.65 -32.74 9.55
CA PHE A 4 -16.03 -31.43 10.08
C PHE A 4 -15.04 -30.36 9.59
N PRO A 5 -15.50 -29.15 9.25
CA PRO A 5 -14.63 -28.03 8.96
C PRO A 5 -13.77 -27.68 10.19
N ASP A 6 -12.45 -27.60 9.99
CA ASP A 6 -11.50 -27.15 11.00
C ASP A 6 -11.58 -25.63 11.15
N PHE A 7 -12.38 -25.18 12.11
CA PHE A 7 -12.49 -23.76 12.48
C PHE A 7 -11.28 -23.24 13.27
N GLY A 8 -10.33 -24.10 13.64
CA GLY A 8 -9.07 -23.71 14.28
C GLY A 8 -8.25 -22.78 13.40
N ALA A 9 -8.29 -22.97 12.08
CA ALA A 9 -7.66 -22.07 11.10
C ALA A 9 -8.28 -20.66 11.07
N VAL A 10 -9.57 -20.54 11.42
CA VAL A 10 -10.29 -19.25 11.51
C VAL A 10 -10.00 -18.54 12.84
N GLY A 11 -9.60 -19.29 13.88
CA GLY A 11 -9.21 -18.75 15.19
C GLY A 11 -8.03 -17.77 15.13
N GLY A 12 -7.13 -17.93 14.16
CA GLY A 12 -5.98 -17.03 13.93
C GLY A 12 -6.32 -15.75 13.16
N ALA A 13 -7.57 -15.54 12.73
CA ALA A 13 -7.94 -14.40 11.89
C ALA A 13 -7.66 -13.04 12.55
N ALA A 14 -7.79 -12.94 13.87
CA ALA A 14 -7.48 -11.71 14.61
C ALA A 14 -5.99 -11.35 14.54
N GLU A 15 -5.10 -12.35 14.63
CA GLU A 15 -3.66 -12.15 14.54
C GLU A 15 -3.25 -11.81 13.10
N LEU A 16 -3.82 -12.49 12.10
CA LEU A 16 -3.61 -12.17 10.68
C LEU A 16 -4.07 -10.74 10.32
N ARG A 17 -5.20 -10.30 10.88
CA ARG A 17 -5.70 -8.92 10.71
C ARG A 17 -4.73 -7.91 11.32
N SER A 18 -4.20 -8.21 12.50
CA SER A 18 -3.20 -7.36 13.17
C SER A 18 -1.91 -7.24 12.35
N ILE A 19 -1.37 -8.36 11.88
CA ILE A 19 -0.17 -8.39 11.04
C ILE A 19 -0.38 -7.63 9.74
N THR A 20 -1.53 -7.84 9.07
CA THR A 20 -1.85 -7.14 7.81
C THR A 20 -1.99 -5.63 8.03
N GLY A 21 -2.62 -5.21 9.13
CA GLY A 21 -2.69 -3.80 9.53
C GLY A 21 -1.31 -3.19 9.72
N ALA A 22 -0.42 -3.89 10.44
CA ALA A 22 0.95 -3.44 10.67
C ALA A 22 1.75 -3.30 9.36
N LEU A 23 1.66 -4.29 8.46
CA LEU A 23 2.29 -4.24 7.14
C LEU A 23 1.78 -3.05 6.32
N LEU A 24 0.48 -2.74 6.39
CA LEU A 24 -0.09 -1.62 5.65
C LEU A 24 0.42 -0.26 6.15
N THR A 25 0.57 -0.09 7.46
CA THR A 25 1.21 1.10 8.03
C THR A 25 2.66 1.23 7.59
N ILE A 26 3.42 0.14 7.55
CA ILE A 26 4.81 0.16 7.07
C ILE A 26 4.87 0.61 5.60
N VAL A 27 4.02 0.04 4.75
CA VAL A 27 3.92 0.42 3.33
C VAL A 27 3.58 1.90 3.17
N LEU A 28 2.61 2.42 3.94
CA LEU A 28 2.24 3.83 3.91
C LEU A 28 3.40 4.73 4.33
N ILE A 29 4.10 4.40 5.42
CA ILE A 29 5.25 5.17 5.89
C ILE A 29 6.34 5.22 4.83
N VAL A 30 6.70 4.08 4.24
CA VAL A 30 7.74 3.99 3.19
C VAL A 30 7.32 4.78 1.94
N ALA A 31 6.05 4.69 1.53
CA ALA A 31 5.53 5.43 0.39
C ALA A 31 5.63 6.96 0.62
N VAL A 32 5.25 7.44 1.81
CA VAL A 32 5.36 8.86 2.17
C VAL A 32 6.81 9.32 2.24
N LEU A 33 7.71 8.54 2.85
CA LEU A 33 9.13 8.86 2.89
C LEU A 33 9.72 8.98 1.47
N MET A 34 9.38 8.06 0.57
CA MET A 34 9.82 8.13 -0.83
C MET A 34 9.20 9.30 -1.61
N MET A 35 7.96 9.66 -1.31
CA MET A 35 7.30 10.84 -1.88
C MET A 35 8.06 12.13 -1.49
N ILE A 36 8.45 12.25 -0.22
CA ILE A 36 9.22 13.38 0.29
C ILE A 36 10.60 13.45 -0.39
N ILE A 37 11.33 12.33 -0.44
CA ILE A 37 12.66 12.26 -1.05
C ILE A 37 12.60 12.66 -2.53
N SER A 38 11.63 12.12 -3.28
CA SER A 38 11.42 12.49 -4.70
C SER A 38 11.06 13.97 -4.85
N GLY A 39 10.21 14.52 -3.98
CA GLY A 39 9.83 15.94 -4.01
C GLY A 39 11.03 16.87 -3.79
N ILE A 40 11.87 16.57 -2.80
CA ILE A 40 13.08 17.35 -2.50
C ILE A 40 14.08 17.25 -3.67
N ALA A 41 14.31 16.05 -4.19
CA ALA A 41 15.22 15.83 -5.31
C ALA A 41 14.75 16.58 -6.58
N TRP A 42 13.43 16.61 -6.83
CA TRP A 42 12.86 17.35 -7.95
C TRP A 42 13.05 18.86 -7.79
N ALA A 43 12.75 19.41 -6.60
CA ALA A 43 12.94 20.82 -6.30
C ALA A 43 14.41 21.24 -6.47
N LEU A 44 15.35 20.49 -5.88
CA LEU A 44 16.78 20.81 -5.94
C LEU A 44 17.34 20.70 -7.37
N ALA A 45 16.97 19.64 -8.10
CA ALA A 45 17.43 19.44 -9.47
C ALA A 45 16.87 20.49 -10.44
N SER A 46 15.61 20.92 -10.24
CA SER A 46 15.00 21.99 -11.04
C SER A 46 15.66 23.35 -10.80
N ALA A 47 16.02 23.66 -9.55
CA ALA A 47 16.72 24.90 -9.20
C ALA A 47 18.16 24.96 -9.74
N ASN A 48 18.84 23.82 -9.85
CA ASN A 48 20.24 23.74 -10.29
C ASN A 48 20.41 23.43 -11.80
N GLY A 49 19.35 23.41 -12.60
CA GLY A 49 19.41 23.13 -14.04
C GLY A 49 19.74 21.66 -14.40
N HIS A 50 19.66 20.73 -13.44
CA HIS A 50 19.93 19.30 -13.67
C HIS A 50 18.68 18.55 -14.16
N PHE A 51 18.33 18.73 -15.44
CA PHE A 51 17.10 18.20 -16.06
C PHE A 51 16.91 16.67 -15.99
N ASN A 52 18.01 15.90 -16.08
CA ASN A 52 17.95 14.43 -16.00
C ASN A 52 17.51 13.95 -14.60
N VAL A 53 18.02 14.58 -13.55
CA VAL A 53 17.66 14.25 -12.16
C VAL A 53 16.25 14.73 -11.85
N ALA A 54 15.86 15.92 -12.31
CA ALA A 54 14.51 16.47 -12.12
C ALA A 54 13.44 15.56 -12.76
N THR A 55 13.69 15.03 -13.95
CA THR A 55 12.74 14.14 -14.65
C THR A 55 12.56 12.82 -13.91
N ARG A 56 13.64 12.20 -13.46
CA ARG A 56 13.61 10.93 -12.70
C ARG A 56 12.92 11.10 -11.35
N ALA A 57 13.20 12.19 -10.64
CA ALA A 57 12.57 12.52 -9.36
C ALA A 57 11.05 12.73 -9.50
N ARG A 58 10.60 13.38 -10.59
CA ARG A 58 9.17 13.52 -10.89
C ARG A 58 8.48 12.18 -11.13
N ILE A 59 9.11 11.26 -11.86
CA ILE A 59 8.58 9.90 -12.07
C ILE A 59 8.51 9.14 -10.72
N GLY A 60 9.55 9.25 -9.90
CA GLY A 60 9.58 8.67 -8.55
C GLY A 60 8.42 9.13 -7.67
N LEU A 61 8.06 10.40 -7.74
CA LEU A 61 6.88 10.95 -7.04
C LEU A 61 5.58 10.29 -7.50
N TRP A 62 5.37 10.16 -8.82
CA TRP A 62 4.17 9.52 -9.37
C TRP A 62 4.08 8.03 -9.00
N VAL A 63 5.20 7.32 -8.99
CA VAL A 63 5.25 5.91 -8.56
C VAL A 63 4.91 5.78 -7.07
N ALA A 64 5.44 6.66 -6.21
CA ALA A 64 5.11 6.68 -4.79
C ALA A 64 3.62 6.95 -4.54
N CYS A 65 3.04 7.92 -5.26
CA CYS A 65 1.60 8.18 -5.24
C CYS A 65 0.79 6.97 -5.70
N GLY A 66 1.21 6.32 -6.79
CA GLY A 66 0.56 5.10 -7.31
C GLY A 66 0.61 3.94 -6.30
N ALA A 67 1.74 3.73 -5.65
CA ALA A 67 1.90 2.70 -4.63
C ALA A 67 1.00 2.95 -3.41
N ALA A 68 0.93 4.20 -2.93
CA ALA A 68 0.03 4.57 -1.82
C ALA A 68 -1.44 4.38 -2.19
N ALA A 69 -1.85 4.82 -3.39
CA ALA A 69 -3.22 4.66 -3.88
C ALA A 69 -3.59 3.18 -4.05
N LEU A 70 -2.69 2.36 -4.59
CA LEU A 70 -2.91 0.92 -4.78
C LEU A 70 -3.03 0.17 -3.45
N ALA A 71 -2.18 0.50 -2.46
CA ALA A 71 -2.26 -0.07 -1.13
C ALA A 71 -3.62 0.22 -0.46
N GLY A 72 -4.13 1.45 -0.57
CA GLY A 72 -5.45 1.82 -0.05
C GLY A 72 -6.60 1.18 -0.84
N ALA A 73 -6.55 1.24 -2.17
CA ALA A 73 -7.58 0.70 -3.05
C ALA A 73 -7.71 -0.82 -2.93
N GLY A 74 -6.60 -1.54 -2.73
CA GLY A 74 -6.60 -2.98 -2.50
C GLY A 74 -7.41 -3.38 -1.27
N VAL A 75 -7.27 -2.64 -0.16
CA VAL A 75 -8.07 -2.87 1.05
C VAL A 75 -9.55 -2.62 0.78
N ALA A 76 -9.88 -1.49 0.16
CA ALA A 76 -11.26 -1.14 -0.16
C ALA A 76 -11.93 -2.21 -1.06
N TRP A 77 -11.20 -2.69 -2.08
CA TRP A 77 -11.66 -3.74 -2.98
C TRP A 77 -11.94 -5.04 -2.22
N VAL A 78 -11.00 -5.52 -1.40
CA VAL A 78 -11.18 -6.77 -0.65
C VAL A 78 -12.40 -6.67 0.26
N ASN A 79 -12.59 -5.55 0.98
CA ASN A 79 -13.77 -5.37 1.82
C ASN A 79 -15.07 -5.36 0.98
N PHE A 80 -15.06 -4.75 -0.21
CA PHE A 80 -16.20 -4.79 -1.11
C PHE A 80 -16.55 -6.21 -1.56
N LEU A 81 -15.57 -7.03 -1.96
CA LEU A 81 -15.83 -8.41 -2.37
C LEU A 81 -16.36 -9.28 -1.23
N LEU A 82 -15.86 -9.06 0.00
CA LEU A 82 -16.36 -9.75 1.18
C LEU A 82 -17.81 -9.38 1.49
N ASP A 83 -18.17 -8.10 1.35
CA ASP A 83 -19.53 -7.60 1.56
C ASP A 83 -20.52 -8.20 0.53
N VAL A 84 -20.13 -8.21 -0.76
CA VAL A 84 -20.91 -8.86 -1.83
C VAL A 84 -21.10 -10.35 -1.55
N GLY A 85 -20.06 -11.05 -1.12
CA GLY A 85 -20.12 -12.48 -0.81
C GLY A 85 -20.97 -12.80 0.43
N ALA A 86 -21.03 -11.90 1.41
CA ALA A 86 -21.86 -12.06 2.60
C ALA A 86 -23.37 -11.82 2.31
N GLY A 87 -23.69 -11.08 1.25
CA GLY A 87 -25.06 -10.79 0.82
C GLY A 87 -25.67 -11.81 -0.16
N LEU A 88 -24.89 -12.77 -0.65
CA LEU A 88 -25.31 -13.87 -1.54
C LEU A 88 -25.59 -15.15 -0.73
#